data_AF-A0A8K0X3M5-F1
#
_entry.id   AF-A0A8K0X3M5-F1
#
_cell.length_a   1.000
_cell.length_b   1.000
_cell.length_c   1.000
_cell.angle_alpha   90.00
_cell.angle_beta   90.00
_cell.angle_gamma   90.00
#
_symmetry.space_group_name_H-M   'P 1'
#
loop_
_entity.id
_entity.type
_entity.pdbx_description
1 polymer ?
#
loop_
_entity_poly.entity_id
_entity_poly.type
_entity_poly.pdbx_seq_one_letter_code
_entity_poly.pdbx_strand_id
1 'polypeptide(L)'
;MRLLHRELDVLVDFATDDNKHHSRDHFVRFLGWFNDDSYLYIAMELVPFGDLQSHISTKPCSEPETASIIGQIGKALQYMHERSFVHRDLKPANILVARPRPDWHVKLTDFGISKNFNNSEIQTRTGTEAYMAPELFVQTESGTIFTSAVDVWSLGAVTFSVRTGKAPFANTFELYKYSSGATRFPTQPLMKSSGAFVDFIFSLMEKSPTGRPTMAAVLEHEWMRT
;
A
#
# COMPACT_ATOMS: atom_id res chain seq x y z
N MET A 1 11.23 -18.50 10.93
CA MET A 1 10.34 -19.51 10.30
C MET A 1 8.84 -19.22 10.43
N ARG A 2 8.26 -18.98 11.63
CA ARG A 2 6.79 -18.76 11.79
C ARG A 2 6.20 -17.60 10.97
N LEU A 3 6.98 -16.54 10.72
CA LEU A 3 6.54 -15.36 9.98
C LEU A 3 6.49 -15.59 8.47
N LEU A 4 7.47 -16.31 7.91
CA LEU A 4 7.44 -16.76 6.52
C LEU A 4 6.29 -17.74 6.25
N HIS A 5 5.91 -18.54 7.25
CA HIS A 5 4.73 -19.40 7.15
C HIS A 5 3.43 -18.59 6.98
N ARG A 6 3.26 -17.46 7.69
CA ARG A 6 2.07 -16.61 7.53
C ARG A 6 1.96 -15.97 6.15
N GLU A 7 3.08 -15.60 5.56
CA GLU A 7 3.09 -15.06 4.19
C GLU A 7 2.76 -16.16 3.17
N LEU A 8 3.29 -17.37 3.35
CA LEU A 8 2.88 -18.54 2.58
C LEU A 8 1.39 -18.86 2.76
N ASP A 9 0.84 -18.77 3.96
CA ASP A 9 -0.59 -19.02 4.22
C ASP A 9 -1.47 -18.08 3.39
N VAL A 10 -1.10 -16.80 3.30
CA VAL A 10 -1.82 -15.80 2.49
C VAL A 10 -1.67 -16.07 1.00
N LEU A 11 -0.45 -16.38 0.55
CA LEU A 11 -0.19 -16.73 -0.84
C LEU A 11 -0.97 -17.97 -1.27
N VAL A 12 -1.08 -18.97 -0.39
CA VAL A 12 -1.86 -20.19 -0.61
C VAL A 12 -3.34 -19.90 -0.58
N ASP A 13 -3.84 -19.12 0.37
CA ASP A 13 -5.25 -18.70 0.45
C ASP A 13 -5.68 -17.99 -0.85
N PHE A 14 -4.89 -17.01 -1.29
CA PHE A 14 -5.19 -16.25 -2.52
C PHE A 14 -5.02 -17.06 -3.79
N ALA A 15 -4.19 -18.10 -3.79
CA ALA A 15 -4.02 -19.01 -4.91
C ALA A 15 -5.14 -20.07 -5.00
N THR A 16 -5.73 -20.42 -3.86
CA THR A 16 -6.74 -21.48 -3.74
C THR A 16 -8.17 -20.96 -3.70
N ASP A 17 -8.40 -19.65 -3.52
CA ASP A 17 -9.75 -19.04 -3.54
C ASP A 17 -10.52 -19.42 -4.82
N ASP A 18 -11.77 -19.82 -4.65
CA ASP A 18 -12.72 -20.13 -5.70
C ASP A 18 -13.07 -18.89 -6.54
N ASN A 19 -12.92 -17.68 -5.98
CA ASN A 19 -13.05 -16.42 -6.72
C ASN A 19 -11.76 -16.04 -7.49
N LYS A 20 -11.26 -16.99 -8.28
CA LYS A 20 -9.97 -16.91 -8.99
C LYS A 20 -9.84 -15.68 -9.88
N HIS A 21 -10.94 -15.11 -10.37
CA HIS A 21 -10.91 -13.91 -11.21
C HIS A 21 -10.44 -12.68 -10.43
N HIS A 22 -11.00 -12.42 -9.24
CA HIS A 22 -10.65 -11.24 -8.46
C HIS A 22 -9.19 -11.29 -7.98
N SER A 23 -8.75 -12.46 -7.52
CA SER A 23 -7.37 -12.66 -7.07
C SER A 23 -6.35 -12.47 -8.21
N ARG A 24 -6.65 -13.02 -9.40
CA ARG A 24 -5.77 -12.95 -10.58
C ARG A 24 -5.63 -11.55 -11.16
N ASP A 25 -6.64 -10.70 -10.99
CA ASP A 25 -6.62 -9.36 -11.56
C ASP A 25 -5.89 -8.36 -10.65
N HIS A 26 -5.78 -8.65 -9.35
CA HIS A 26 -5.31 -7.69 -8.35
C HIS A 26 -4.04 -8.11 -7.60
N PHE A 27 -3.69 -9.40 -7.58
CA PHE A 27 -2.49 -9.91 -6.92
C PHE A 27 -1.57 -10.64 -7.90
N VAL A 28 -0.27 -10.61 -7.61
CA VAL A 28 0.70 -11.45 -8.31
C VAL A 28 0.40 -12.91 -7.98
N ARG A 29 0.13 -13.70 -9.02
CA ARG A 29 -0.22 -15.10 -8.89
C ARG A 29 0.94 -15.91 -8.31
N PHE A 30 0.68 -16.56 -7.18
CA PHE A 30 1.52 -17.59 -6.62
C PHE A 30 1.43 -18.88 -7.45
N LEU A 31 2.58 -19.47 -7.78
CA LEU A 31 2.70 -20.68 -8.59
C LEU A 31 3.13 -21.90 -7.77
N GLY A 32 3.69 -21.68 -6.59
CA GLY A 32 4.16 -22.72 -5.68
C GLY A 32 5.37 -22.26 -4.89
N TRP A 33 5.84 -23.14 -4.02
CA TRP A 33 7.03 -22.91 -3.21
C TRP A 33 7.78 -24.21 -3.01
N PHE A 34 9.07 -24.10 -2.71
CA PHE A 34 9.89 -25.20 -2.22
C PHE A 34 10.94 -24.62 -1.28
N ASN A 35 11.55 -25.45 -0.44
CA ASN A 35 12.63 -25.01 0.42
C ASN A 35 13.76 -26.05 0.40
N ASP A 36 14.96 -25.59 0.73
CA ASP A 36 16.06 -26.45 1.14
C ASP A 36 16.44 -26.13 2.61
N ASP A 37 17.60 -26.60 3.05
CA ASP A 37 18.10 -26.38 4.41
C ASP A 37 18.41 -24.90 4.70
N SER A 38 18.57 -24.08 3.66
CA SER A 38 19.07 -22.69 3.75
C SER A 38 18.06 -21.64 3.29
N TYR A 39 17.19 -21.97 2.33
CA TYR A 39 16.34 -20.98 1.66
C TYR A 39 14.91 -21.49 1.43
N LEU A 40 13.97 -20.55 1.52
CA LEU A 40 12.62 -20.71 0.99
C LEU A 40 12.56 -20.05 -0.39
N TYR A 41 12.09 -20.81 -1.37
CA TYR A 41 11.88 -20.37 -2.74
C TYR A 41 10.40 -20.23 -3.01
N ILE A 42 9.99 -19.08 -3.51
CA ILE A 42 8.60 -18.77 -3.87
C ILE A 42 8.57 -18.54 -5.39
N ALA A 43 7.79 -19.36 -6.09
CA ALA A 43 7.51 -19.20 -7.52
C ALA A 43 6.25 -18.36 -7.69
N MET A 44 6.33 -17.30 -8.50
CA MET A 44 5.25 -16.37 -8.78
C MET A 44 5.20 -16.04 -10.28
N GLU A 45 4.07 -15.53 -10.78
CA GLU A 45 4.00 -15.05 -12.15
C GLU A 45 4.96 -13.87 -12.38
N LEU A 46 5.53 -13.80 -13.59
CA LEU A 46 6.31 -12.66 -14.01
C LEU A 46 5.39 -11.52 -14.45
N VAL A 47 5.50 -10.37 -13.79
CA VAL A 47 4.84 -9.13 -14.20
C VAL A 47 5.86 -8.26 -14.97
N PRO A 48 5.69 -8.06 -16.30
CA PRO A 48 6.81 -7.72 -17.18
C PRO A 48 7.27 -6.27 -17.16
N PHE A 49 6.49 -5.32 -16.61
CA PHE A 49 6.81 -3.88 -16.69
C PHE A 49 7.37 -3.30 -15.38
N GLY A 50 7.86 -4.14 -14.47
CA GLY A 50 8.46 -3.70 -13.21
C GLY A 50 7.46 -3.10 -12.23
N ASP A 51 7.95 -2.27 -11.30
CA ASP A 51 7.16 -1.66 -10.23
C ASP A 51 6.68 -0.24 -10.57
N LEU A 52 5.60 0.18 -9.91
CA LEU A 52 4.98 1.49 -10.09
C LEU A 52 5.91 2.64 -9.69
N GLN A 53 6.82 2.45 -8.71
CA GLN A 53 7.79 3.46 -8.29
C GLN A 53 8.63 3.95 -9.48
N SER A 54 9.14 3.01 -10.28
CA SER A 54 9.97 3.30 -11.45
C SER A 54 9.22 4.13 -12.49
N HIS A 55 7.94 3.83 -12.72
CA HIS A 55 7.11 4.57 -13.67
C HIS A 55 6.79 5.99 -13.19
N ILE A 56 6.36 6.16 -11.93
CA ILE A 56 5.94 7.47 -11.42
C ILE A 56 7.14 8.42 -11.18
N SER A 57 8.33 7.85 -10.93
CA SER A 57 9.58 8.61 -10.85
C SER A 57 9.98 9.20 -12.21
N THR A 58 9.62 8.51 -13.29
CA THR A 58 9.84 9.00 -14.67
C THR A 58 8.77 10.00 -15.09
N LYS A 59 7.49 9.69 -14.83
CA LYS A 59 6.36 10.54 -15.18
C LYS A 59 5.21 10.37 -14.17
N PRO A 60 4.85 11.42 -13.42
CA PRO A 60 3.67 11.41 -12.55
C PRO A 60 2.37 11.23 -13.32
N CYS A 61 1.37 10.60 -12.72
CA CYS A 61 0.06 10.32 -13.33
C CYS A 61 -0.87 11.53 -13.28
N SER A 62 -1.77 11.59 -14.27
CA SER A 62 -2.95 12.45 -14.21
C SER A 62 -3.94 11.91 -13.16
N GLU A 63 -4.95 12.70 -12.77
CA GLU A 63 -5.96 12.23 -11.83
C GLU A 63 -6.75 11.01 -12.33
N PRO A 64 -7.21 10.93 -13.59
CA PRO A 64 -7.89 9.74 -14.09
C PRO A 64 -7.03 8.48 -14.06
N GLU A 65 -5.75 8.59 -14.44
CA GLU A 65 -4.79 7.49 -14.32
C GLU A 65 -4.57 7.09 -12.86
N THR A 66 -4.50 8.08 -11.96
CA THR A 66 -4.34 7.85 -10.52
C THR A 66 -5.57 7.13 -9.97
N ALA A 67 -6.78 7.58 -10.29
CA ALA A 67 -8.03 6.93 -9.86
C ALA A 67 -8.11 5.48 -10.36
N SER A 68 -7.72 5.20 -11.60
CA SER A 68 -7.66 3.82 -12.13
C SER A 68 -6.71 2.93 -11.33
N ILE A 69 -5.49 3.41 -11.04
CA ILE A 69 -4.50 2.67 -10.25
C ILE A 69 -4.99 2.46 -8.81
N ILE A 70 -5.45 3.53 -8.15
CA ILE A 70 -5.90 3.51 -6.76
C ILE A 70 -7.16 2.64 -6.60
N GLY A 71 -8.05 2.61 -7.59
CA GLY A 71 -9.23 1.74 -7.57
C GLY A 71 -8.88 0.26 -7.62
N GLN A 72 -7.87 -0.12 -8.40
CA GLN A 72 -7.37 -1.50 -8.43
C GLN A 72 -6.72 -1.90 -7.10
N ILE A 73 -5.89 -1.01 -6.53
CA ILE A 73 -5.25 -1.25 -5.23
C ILE A 73 -6.29 -1.30 -4.11
N GLY A 74 -7.28 -0.39 -4.11
CA GLY A 74 -8.34 -0.36 -3.10
C GLY A 74 -9.19 -1.63 -3.12
N LYS A 75 -9.52 -2.17 -4.29
CA LYS A 75 -10.20 -3.48 -4.42
C LYS A 75 -9.37 -4.62 -3.84
N ALA A 76 -8.07 -4.64 -4.15
CA ALA A 76 -7.15 -5.63 -3.59
C ALA A 76 -7.11 -5.55 -2.06
N LEU A 77 -6.95 -4.35 -1.49
CA LEU A 77 -6.91 -4.15 -0.04
C LEU A 77 -8.25 -4.47 0.62
N GLN A 78 -9.37 -4.10 0.02
CA GLN A 78 -10.70 -4.46 0.52
C GLN A 78 -10.83 -5.97 0.64
N TYR A 79 -10.45 -6.70 -0.42
CA TYR A 79 -10.47 -8.15 -0.44
C TYR A 79 -9.59 -8.77 0.66
N MET A 80 -8.40 -8.20 0.92
CA MET A 80 -7.55 -8.62 2.04
C MET A 80 -8.23 -8.35 3.40
N HIS A 81 -8.76 -7.14 3.59
CA HIS A 81 -9.37 -6.70 4.86
C HIS A 81 -10.59 -7.53 5.22
N GLU A 82 -11.43 -7.91 4.25
CA GLU A 82 -12.59 -8.79 4.43
C GLU A 82 -12.20 -10.21 4.91
N ARG A 83 -10.97 -10.64 4.62
CA ARG A 83 -10.37 -11.90 5.08
C ARG A 83 -9.48 -11.74 6.31
N SER A 84 -9.56 -10.60 6.99
CA SER A 84 -8.76 -10.28 8.18
C SER A 84 -7.24 -10.23 7.93
N PHE A 85 -6.82 -10.02 6.67
CA PHE A 85 -5.43 -9.74 6.32
C PHE A 85 -5.18 -8.24 6.21
N VAL A 86 -3.98 -7.81 6.58
CA VAL A 86 -3.52 -6.41 6.49
C VAL A 86 -2.17 -6.42 5.77
N HIS A 87 -1.98 -5.58 4.76
CA HIS A 87 -0.78 -5.58 3.93
C HIS A 87 0.46 -5.08 4.67
N ARG A 88 0.33 -3.96 5.41
CA ARG A 88 1.34 -3.31 6.28
C ARG A 88 2.59 -2.76 5.61
N ASP A 89 2.85 -3.12 4.34
CA ASP A 89 4.00 -2.61 3.57
C ASP A 89 3.60 -2.05 2.19
N LEU A 90 2.41 -1.46 2.09
CA LEU A 90 1.95 -0.93 0.81
C LEU A 90 2.79 0.30 0.42
N LYS A 91 3.42 0.22 -0.75
CA LYS A 91 4.23 1.29 -1.35
C LYS A 91 4.35 1.07 -2.85
N PRO A 92 4.75 2.09 -3.65
CA PRO A 92 4.82 1.95 -5.11
C PRO A 92 5.78 0.85 -5.59
N ALA A 93 6.81 0.52 -4.81
CA ALA A 93 7.72 -0.60 -5.12
C ALA A 93 7.07 -1.98 -4.98
N ASN A 94 5.99 -2.11 -4.21
CA ASN A 94 5.24 -3.36 -4.00
C ASN A 94 3.98 -3.43 -4.89
N ILE A 95 3.89 -2.56 -5.90
CA ILE A 95 2.82 -2.52 -6.88
C ILE A 95 3.44 -2.76 -8.25
N LEU A 96 3.23 -3.95 -8.81
CA LEU A 96 3.79 -4.32 -10.11
C LEU A 96 2.86 -3.90 -11.25
N VAL A 97 3.44 -3.56 -12.39
CA VAL A 97 2.73 -3.06 -13.58
C VAL A 97 2.59 -4.18 -14.60
N ALA A 98 1.38 -4.68 -14.79
CA ALA A 98 1.05 -5.68 -15.80
C ALA A 98 0.76 -5.05 -17.17
N ARG A 99 0.20 -3.83 -17.18
CA ARG A 99 0.04 -3.00 -18.38
C ARG A 99 0.30 -1.54 -18.00
N PRO A 100 1.23 -0.84 -18.67
CA PRO A 100 1.51 0.57 -18.39
C PRO A 100 0.49 1.48 -19.08
N ARG A 101 0.74 2.80 -19.02
CA ARG A 101 -0.07 3.84 -19.66
C ARG A 101 -0.45 3.52 -21.12
N PRO A 102 -1.64 3.99 -21.57
CA PRO A 102 -2.64 4.74 -20.80
C PRO A 102 -3.59 3.85 -19.99
N ASP A 103 -3.64 2.55 -20.27
CA ASP A 103 -4.56 1.59 -19.65
C ASP A 103 -3.86 0.79 -18.54
N TRP A 104 -3.63 1.47 -17.42
CA TRP A 104 -2.93 0.89 -16.28
C TRP A 104 -3.61 -0.40 -15.79
N HIS A 105 -2.83 -1.47 -15.71
CA HIS A 105 -3.19 -2.67 -14.96
C HIS A 105 -2.08 -2.95 -13.95
N VAL A 106 -2.43 -2.93 -12.66
CA VAL A 106 -1.48 -3.10 -11.55
C VAL A 106 -1.86 -4.26 -10.66
N LYS A 107 -0.85 -4.88 -10.06
CA LYS A 107 -0.99 -6.03 -9.15
C LYS A 107 -0.18 -5.80 -7.89
N LEU A 108 -0.75 -6.13 -6.74
CA LEU A 108 -0.04 -6.12 -5.47
C LEU A 108 0.88 -7.34 -5.33
N THR A 109 2.04 -7.12 -4.72
CA THR A 109 3.03 -8.14 -4.36
C THR A 109 3.61 -7.86 -2.98
N ASP A 110 4.42 -8.79 -2.46
CA ASP A 110 5.19 -8.64 -1.20
C ASP A 110 4.32 -8.17 -0.04
N PHE A 111 3.42 -9.08 0.40
CA PHE A 111 2.56 -8.86 1.55
C PHE A 111 3.44 -8.78 2.81
N GLY A 112 3.54 -7.60 3.42
CA GLY A 112 4.35 -7.34 4.61
C GLY A 112 3.88 -8.04 5.89
N ILE A 113 3.13 -9.13 5.77
CA ILE A 113 2.53 -9.93 6.83
C ILE A 113 3.58 -10.63 7.69
N SER A 114 4.73 -10.97 7.09
CA SER A 114 5.89 -11.55 7.77
C SER A 114 6.76 -10.52 8.50
N LYS A 115 6.51 -9.21 8.31
CA LYS A 115 7.32 -8.14 8.92
C LYS A 115 6.93 -7.97 10.39
N ASN A 116 7.87 -8.32 11.29
CA ASN A 116 7.74 -8.06 12.72
C ASN A 116 8.04 -6.58 12.99
N PHE A 117 7.00 -5.78 13.25
CA PHE A 117 7.15 -4.38 13.67
C PHE A 117 7.58 -4.24 15.15
N ASN A 118 7.63 -5.35 15.91
CA ASN A 118 7.96 -5.36 17.34
C ASN A 118 9.46 -5.42 17.65
N ASN A 119 10.32 -5.64 16.66
CA ASN A 119 11.76 -5.59 16.86
C ASN A 119 12.29 -4.22 16.43
N SER A 120 13.30 -3.75 17.15
CA SER A 120 14.13 -2.57 16.88
C SER A 120 14.76 -2.49 15.48
N GLU A 121 14.42 -3.40 14.56
CA GLU A 121 14.74 -3.41 13.13
C GLU A 121 13.92 -2.42 12.29
N ILE A 122 13.12 -1.55 12.92
CA ILE A 122 12.62 -0.33 12.25
C ILE A 122 13.80 0.52 11.72
N GLN A 123 15.02 0.31 12.21
CA GLN A 123 16.20 1.12 11.90
C GLN A 123 16.82 0.98 10.49
N THR A 124 16.33 0.12 9.58
CA THR A 124 17.11 -0.11 8.34
C THR A 124 16.30 -0.41 7.08
N ARG A 125 15.24 0.34 6.78
CA ARG A 125 14.63 0.34 5.43
C ARG A 125 14.31 1.75 4.95
N THR A 126 15.39 2.52 4.73
CA THR A 126 15.36 3.82 4.04
C THR A 126 14.49 3.75 2.79
N GLY A 127 13.38 4.49 2.77
CA GLY A 127 12.43 4.57 1.65
C GLY A 127 11.05 3.94 1.92
N THR A 128 10.93 2.96 2.81
CA THR A 128 9.63 2.35 3.16
C THR A 128 8.85 3.21 4.16
N GLU A 129 9.56 3.87 5.07
CA GLU A 129 8.98 4.68 6.14
C GLU A 129 8.07 5.81 5.64
N ALA A 130 8.29 6.29 4.41
CA ALA A 130 7.52 7.39 3.82
C ALA A 130 6.05 7.03 3.52
N TYR A 131 5.72 5.73 3.51
CA TYR A 131 4.37 5.20 3.30
C TYR A 131 3.76 4.62 4.58
N MET A 132 4.54 4.59 5.67
CA MET A 132 4.14 3.95 6.92
C MET A 132 3.21 4.88 7.72
N ALA A 133 2.17 4.30 8.33
CA ALA A 133 1.26 5.03 9.20
C ALA A 133 1.98 5.47 10.50
N PRO A 134 1.71 6.68 11.02
CA PRO A 134 2.46 7.26 12.15
C PRO A 134 2.33 6.43 13.44
N GLU A 135 1.21 5.76 13.65
CA GLU A 135 0.98 4.90 14.81
C GLU A 135 1.89 3.67 14.87
N LEU A 136 2.49 3.26 13.75
CA LEU A 136 3.45 2.16 13.71
C LEU A 136 4.79 2.50 14.36
N PHE A 137 5.11 3.79 14.53
CA PHE A 137 6.36 4.24 15.18
C PHE A 137 6.23 4.36 16.71
N VAL A 138 5.01 4.46 17.23
CA VAL A 138 4.74 4.76 18.65
C VAL A 138 4.55 3.48 19.47
N GLN A 139 4.25 2.35 18.83
CA GLN A 139 3.85 1.14 19.54
C GLN A 139 5.05 0.32 20.02
N THR A 140 5.21 0.26 21.33
CA THR A 140 6.24 -0.51 22.05
C THR A 140 5.71 -1.78 22.72
N GLU A 141 4.40 -2.05 22.63
CA GLU A 141 3.76 -3.18 23.32
C GLU A 141 3.34 -4.31 22.39
N SER A 142 3.67 -5.53 22.81
CA SER A 142 3.32 -6.77 22.17
C SER A 142 1.85 -7.09 22.44
N GLY A 143 0.97 -6.84 21.45
CA GLY A 143 -0.45 -7.20 21.57
C GLY A 143 -1.42 -6.32 20.79
N THR A 144 -0.96 -5.19 20.23
CA THR A 144 -1.83 -4.29 19.47
C THR A 144 -2.31 -4.95 18.19
N ILE A 145 -3.63 -5.04 18.02
CA ILE A 145 -4.27 -5.49 16.80
C ILE A 145 -4.07 -4.39 15.75
N PHE A 146 -3.17 -4.60 14.79
CA PHE A 146 -3.04 -3.71 13.65
C PHE A 146 -4.37 -3.67 12.88
N THR A 147 -4.98 -2.50 12.81
CA THR A 147 -6.22 -2.31 12.06
C THR A 147 -5.91 -2.09 10.58
N SER A 148 -6.85 -2.44 9.71
CA SER A 148 -6.82 -2.11 8.28
C SER A 148 -6.55 -0.64 7.96
N ALA A 149 -6.77 0.27 8.92
CA ALA A 149 -6.49 1.70 8.81
C ALA A 149 -5.01 2.04 8.48
N VAL A 150 -4.04 1.16 8.79
CA VAL A 150 -2.64 1.39 8.38
C VAL A 150 -2.48 1.31 6.86
N ASP A 151 -3.20 0.39 6.20
CA ASP A 151 -3.18 0.27 4.74
C ASP A 151 -3.90 1.45 4.08
N VAL A 152 -4.93 2.01 4.73
CA VAL A 152 -5.64 3.22 4.27
C VAL A 152 -4.70 4.41 4.24
N TRP A 153 -3.87 4.59 5.28
CA TRP A 153 -2.83 5.62 5.28
C TRP A 153 -1.82 5.40 4.16
N SER A 154 -1.30 4.17 4.04
CA SER A 154 -0.32 3.84 3.01
C SER A 154 -0.90 4.06 1.60
N LEU A 155 -2.18 3.77 1.40
CA LEU A 155 -2.89 4.07 0.15
C LEU A 155 -2.89 5.58 -0.13
N GLY A 156 -3.18 6.42 0.87
CA GLY A 156 -3.12 7.88 0.71
C GLY A 156 -1.72 8.38 0.34
N ALA A 157 -0.68 7.82 0.97
CA ALA A 157 0.70 8.13 0.62
C ALA A 157 1.06 7.68 -0.81
N VAL A 158 0.59 6.50 -1.24
CA VAL A 158 0.72 6.03 -2.62
C VAL A 158 -0.03 6.94 -3.59
N THR A 159 -1.27 7.35 -3.30
CA THR A 159 -2.06 8.29 -4.12
C THR A 159 -1.31 9.61 -4.31
N PHE A 160 -0.74 10.16 -3.24
CA PHE A 160 0.11 11.34 -3.31
C PHE A 160 1.31 11.11 -4.25
N SER A 161 2.01 10.00 -4.10
CA SER A 161 3.18 9.67 -4.93
C SER A 161 2.83 9.46 -6.39
N VAL A 162 1.74 8.80 -6.70
CA VAL A 162 1.32 8.56 -8.09
C VAL A 162 1.02 9.89 -8.79
N ARG A 163 0.39 10.85 -8.10
CA ARG A 163 0.07 12.17 -8.66
C ARG A 163 1.26 13.11 -8.77
N THR A 164 2.22 13.03 -7.85
CA THR A 164 3.31 14.02 -7.71
C THR A 164 4.68 13.51 -8.11
N GLY A 165 4.87 12.20 -8.22
CA GLY A 165 6.16 11.54 -8.38
C GLY A 165 7.04 11.54 -7.11
N LYS A 166 6.51 11.98 -5.96
CA LYS A 166 7.26 12.13 -4.70
C LYS A 166 6.50 11.54 -3.52
N ALA A 167 7.21 11.11 -2.48
CA ALA A 167 6.56 10.78 -1.22
C ALA A 167 5.93 12.03 -0.56
N PRO A 168 4.86 11.89 0.24
CA PRO A 168 4.25 13.02 0.94
C PRO A 168 5.24 13.66 1.93
N PHE A 169 5.98 12.84 2.68
CA PHE A 169 6.97 13.32 3.65
C PHE A 169 8.38 12.93 3.20
N ALA A 170 9.32 13.86 3.35
CA ALA A 170 10.71 13.65 2.94
C ALA A 170 11.46 12.61 3.81
N ASN A 171 11.04 12.45 5.07
CA ASN A 171 11.61 11.52 6.04
C ASN A 171 10.63 11.33 7.21
N THR A 172 10.96 10.41 8.12
CA THR A 172 10.21 10.11 9.35
C THR A 172 10.07 11.30 10.29
N PHE A 173 11.04 12.20 10.32
CA PHE A 173 10.97 13.39 11.17
C PHE A 173 9.86 14.36 10.72
N GLU A 174 9.72 14.59 9.42
CA GLU A 174 8.61 15.40 8.88
C GLU A 174 7.25 14.73 9.05
N LEU A 175 7.18 13.40 8.91
CA LEU A 175 5.99 12.62 9.24
C LEU A 175 5.60 12.75 10.72
N TYR A 176 6.58 12.69 11.63
CA TYR A 176 6.36 12.85 13.06
C TYR A 176 5.86 14.25 13.42
N LYS A 177 6.42 15.30 12.80
CA LYS A 177 5.92 16.67 12.98
C LYS A 177 4.47 16.83 12.51
N TYR A 178 4.10 16.22 11.40
CA TYR A 178 2.72 16.28 10.90
C TYR A 178 1.77 15.56 11.87
N SER A 179 2.11 14.33 12.26
CA SER A 179 1.28 13.52 13.16
C SER A 179 1.13 14.13 14.56
N SER A 180 2.18 14.77 15.10
CA SER A 180 2.12 15.53 16.35
C SER A 180 1.42 16.90 16.24
N GLY A 181 1.10 17.35 15.01
CA GLY A 181 0.48 18.65 14.77
C GLY A 181 1.42 19.85 14.77
N ALA A 182 2.73 19.62 14.83
CA ALA A 182 3.74 20.67 14.71
C ALA A 182 3.81 21.26 13.29
N THR A 183 3.43 20.51 12.26
CA THR A 183 3.39 20.97 10.86
C THR A 183 2.07 20.63 10.18
N ARG A 184 1.78 21.36 9.09
CA ARG A 184 0.63 21.10 8.21
C ARG A 184 0.99 20.07 7.14
N PHE A 185 -0.03 19.45 6.54
CA PHE A 185 0.17 18.55 5.41
C PHE A 185 0.83 19.29 4.23
N PRO A 186 1.79 18.67 3.51
CA PRO A 186 2.52 19.30 2.41
C PRO A 186 1.65 19.39 1.15
N THR A 187 0.82 20.43 1.06
CA THR A 187 -0.12 20.65 -0.07
C THR A 187 0.53 21.26 -1.31
N GLN A 188 1.73 21.84 -1.19
CA GLN A 188 2.40 22.52 -2.31
C GLN A 188 2.54 21.65 -3.58
N PRO A 189 2.90 20.34 -3.48
CA PRO A 189 2.95 19.45 -4.65
C PRO A 189 1.58 19.16 -5.28
N LEU A 190 0.49 19.40 -4.54
CA LEU A 190 -0.88 19.13 -4.95
C LEU A 190 -1.59 20.35 -5.55
N MET A 191 -0.94 21.52 -5.65
CA MET A 191 -1.56 22.77 -6.13
C MET A 191 -2.20 22.70 -7.52
N LYS A 192 -1.83 21.72 -8.34
CA LYS A 192 -2.41 21.46 -9.67
C LYS A 192 -3.45 20.34 -9.68
N SER A 193 -3.90 19.90 -8.51
CA SER A 193 -4.90 18.83 -8.36
C SER A 193 -6.25 19.43 -7.98
N SER A 194 -7.32 18.70 -8.28
CA SER A 194 -8.68 19.09 -7.93
C SER A 194 -8.88 19.17 -6.40
N GLY A 195 -9.87 19.94 -5.97
CA GLY A 195 -10.26 19.97 -4.54
C GLY A 195 -10.68 18.59 -4.04
N ALA A 196 -11.42 17.83 -4.85
CA ALA A 196 -11.83 16.46 -4.54
C ALA A 196 -10.64 15.50 -4.37
N PHE A 197 -9.58 15.64 -5.18
CA PHE A 197 -8.35 14.87 -5.01
C PHE A 197 -7.65 15.17 -3.69
N VAL A 198 -7.56 16.46 -3.32
CA VAL A 198 -6.91 16.88 -2.07
C VAL A 198 -7.71 16.39 -0.86
N ASP A 199 -9.03 16.51 -0.91
CA ASP A 199 -9.95 16.00 0.12
C ASP A 199 -9.83 14.48 0.31
N PHE A 200 -9.77 13.74 -0.82
CA PHE A 200 -9.52 12.30 -0.79
C PHE A 200 -8.23 11.96 -0.04
N ILE A 201 -7.09 12.57 -0.39
CA ILE A 201 -5.82 12.32 0.31
C ILE A 201 -5.91 12.65 1.81
N PHE A 202 -6.57 13.76 2.17
CA PHE A 202 -6.70 14.15 3.57
C PHE A 202 -7.50 13.14 4.38
N SER A 203 -8.60 12.62 3.82
CA SER A 203 -9.40 11.59 4.48
C SER A 203 -8.60 10.30 4.75
N LEU A 204 -7.73 9.89 3.81
CA LEU A 204 -6.90 8.70 3.94
C LEU A 204 -5.72 8.92 4.91
N MET A 205 -5.15 10.12 4.92
CA MET A 205 -3.98 10.49 5.75
C MET A 205 -4.39 11.26 7.02
N GLU A 206 -5.58 10.96 7.55
CA GLU A 206 -6.03 11.43 8.85
C GLU A 206 -5.13 10.88 9.96
N LYS A 207 -4.80 11.73 10.94
CA LYS A 207 -3.81 11.43 11.98
C LYS A 207 -4.31 10.32 12.88
N SER A 208 -5.58 10.39 13.27
CA SER A 208 -6.22 9.34 14.05
C SER A 208 -6.58 8.15 13.16
N PRO A 209 -6.14 6.92 13.48
CA PRO A 209 -6.51 5.73 12.71
C PRO A 209 -8.03 5.50 12.65
N THR A 210 -8.75 5.86 13.72
CA THR A 210 -10.22 5.74 13.78
C THR A 210 -10.96 6.80 12.97
N GLY A 211 -10.28 7.87 12.55
CA GLY A 211 -10.82 8.89 11.66
C GLY A 211 -10.71 8.52 10.18
N ARG A 212 -9.96 7.47 9.84
CA ARG A 212 -9.77 7.02 8.46
C ARG A 212 -10.97 6.20 7.98
N PRO A 213 -11.39 6.34 6.70
CA PRO A 213 -12.49 5.56 6.14
C PRO A 213 -12.15 4.08 6.04
N THR A 214 -13.19 3.23 5.95
CA THR A 214 -13.02 1.83 5.53
C THR A 214 -12.67 1.77 4.05
N MET A 215 -12.07 0.67 3.58
CA MET A 215 -11.71 0.55 2.16
C MET A 215 -12.93 0.58 1.23
N ALA A 216 -14.09 0.11 1.68
CA ALA A 216 -15.36 0.27 0.96
C ALA A 216 -15.72 1.76 0.79
N ALA A 217 -15.64 2.55 1.86
CA ALA A 217 -15.90 3.99 1.80
C ALA A 217 -14.85 4.75 0.96
N VAL A 218 -13.59 4.30 0.97
CA VAL A 218 -12.54 4.83 0.07
C VAL A 218 -12.95 4.66 -1.40
N LEU A 219 -13.40 3.48 -1.80
CA LEU A 219 -13.81 3.19 -3.18
C LEU A 219 -15.08 3.93 -3.60
N GLU A 220 -15.91 4.34 -2.64
CA GLU A 220 -17.12 5.12 -2.88
C GLU A 220 -16.90 6.63 -2.90
N HIS A 221 -15.72 7.12 -2.54
CA HIS A 221 -15.43 8.55 -2.46
C HIS A 221 -15.71 9.29 -3.78
N GLU A 222 -16.16 10.55 -3.71
CA GLU A 222 -16.56 11.34 -4.89
C GLU A 222 -15.45 11.38 -5.96
N TRP A 223 -14.21 11.66 -5.53
CA TRP A 223 -13.04 11.68 -6.41
C TRP A 223 -12.79 10.34 -7.14
N MET A 224 -13.18 9.19 -6.59
CA MET A 224 -13.02 7.90 -7.28
C MET A 224 -13.97 7.74 -8.47
N ARG A 225 -14.97 8.63 -8.61
CA ARG A 225 -15.99 8.60 -9.67
C ARG A 225 -15.73 9.58 -10.81
N THR A 226 -14.63 10.36 -10.75
CA THR A 226 -14.25 11.34 -11.79
C THR A 226 -13.50 10.75 -12.97
#